data_AF-A0A7C7SIS4-F1
#
_entry.id   AF-A0A7C7SIS4-F1
#
_cell.length_a   1.000
_cell.length_b   1.000
_cell.length_c   1.000
_cell.angle_alpha   90.00
_cell.angle_beta   90.00
_cell.angle_gamma   90.00
#
_symmetry.space_group_name_H-M   'P 1'
#
loop_
_entity.id
_entity.type
_entity.pdbx_description
1 polymer ?
#
loop_
_entity_poly.entity_id
_entity_poly.type
_entity_poly.pdbx_seq_one_letter_code
_entity_poly.pdbx_strand_id
1 'polypeptide(L)'
;HVLQVVQGADDQGKALVAADVQLVAFTGSAATGKAILGAVAQDLPDVDQFGPQVGDVVPAFSLPDQSGQAQTVESIMGPQGAMLVFSRSADW
;
A
#
# COMPACT_ATOMS: atom_id res chain seq x y z
N HIS A 1 26.92 -10.06 -13.66
CA HIS A 1 27.10 -10.69 -12.34
C HIS A 1 25.73 -10.89 -11.71
N VAL A 2 25.46 -12.05 -11.09
CA VAL A 2 24.10 -12.45 -10.65
C VAL A 2 23.92 -12.39 -9.13
N LEU A 3 25.02 -12.36 -8.37
CA LEU A 3 25.00 -12.23 -6.91
C LEU A 3 26.22 -11.43 -6.45
N GLN A 4 26.00 -10.48 -5.54
CA GLN A 4 27.04 -9.75 -4.83
C GLN A 4 26.80 -9.90 -3.34
N VAL A 5 27.88 -10.14 -2.59
CA VAL A 5 27.84 -10.23 -1.12
C VAL A 5 28.54 -9.00 -0.55
N VAL A 6 27.84 -8.29 0.34
CA VAL A 6 28.35 -7.12 1.04
C VAL A 6 28.34 -7.44 2.53
N GLN A 7 29.48 -7.24 3.21
CA GLN A 7 29.60 -7.41 4.65
C GLN A 7 29.90 -6.05 5.28
N GLY A 8 29.14 -5.69 6.30
CA GLY A 8 29.29 -4.42 7.00
C GLY A 8 28.31 -4.28 8.14
N ALA A 9 28.44 -3.19 8.89
CA ALA A 9 27.53 -2.81 9.97
C ALA A 9 26.57 -1.69 9.51
N ASP A 10 25.96 -1.00 10.46
CA ASP A 10 24.88 -0.02 10.29
C ASP A 10 25.00 0.88 9.06
N ASP A 11 26.14 1.54 8.84
CA ASP A 11 26.28 2.50 7.74
C ASP A 11 26.24 1.83 6.36
N GLN A 12 26.78 0.62 6.24
CA GLN A 12 26.67 -0.14 5.00
C GLN A 12 25.25 -0.67 4.78
N GLY A 13 24.58 -1.11 5.85
CA GLY A 13 23.17 -1.52 5.78
C GLY A 13 22.27 -0.38 5.30
N LYS A 14 22.46 0.83 5.84
CA LYS A 14 21.73 2.03 5.40
C LYS A 14 22.00 2.37 3.93
N ALA A 15 23.26 2.29 3.48
CA ALA A 15 23.62 2.55 2.09
C ALA A 15 22.98 1.54 1.13
N LEU A 16 22.87 0.26 1.52
CA LEU A 16 22.17 -0.76 0.74
C LEU A 16 20.66 -0.50 0.65
N VAL A 17 20.05 -0.04 1.75
CA VAL A 17 18.61 0.29 1.79
C VAL A 17 18.29 1.52 0.94
N ALA A 18 19.20 2.48 0.85
CA ALA A 18 19.05 3.69 0.03
C ALA A 18 19.46 3.50 -1.44
N ALA A 19 19.99 2.33 -1.82
CA ALA A 19 20.31 2.03 -3.20
C ALA A 19 19.03 1.81 -4.02
N ASP A 20 19.15 1.92 -5.34
CA ASP A 20 18.06 1.62 -6.27
C ASP A 20 17.83 0.10 -6.35
N VAL A 21 17.09 -0.42 -5.37
CA VAL A 21 16.73 -1.84 -5.24
C VAL A 21 15.21 -1.99 -5.29
N GLN A 22 14.76 -3.01 -6.03
CA GLN A 22 13.32 -3.26 -6.21
C GLN A 22 12.69 -3.98 -5.00
N LEU A 23 13.49 -4.70 -4.21
CA LEU A 23 13.01 -5.48 -3.07
C LEU A 23 14.06 -5.54 -1.97
N VAL A 24 13.61 -5.34 -0.74
CA VAL A 24 14.39 -5.60 0.47
C VAL A 24 13.68 -6.70 1.28
N ALA A 25 14.36 -7.83 1.46
CA ALA A 25 13.95 -8.85 2.41
C ALA A 25 14.81 -8.72 3.67
N PHE A 26 14.18 -8.59 4.83
CA PHE A 26 14.87 -8.36 6.09
C PHE A 26 14.32 -9.26 7.20
N THR A 27 15.24 -9.85 7.98
CA THR A 27 14.93 -10.56 9.22
C THR A 27 15.76 -9.98 10.34
N GLY A 28 15.12 -9.62 11.45
CA GLY A 28 15.77 -8.92 12.55
C GLY A 28 14.75 -8.28 13.48
N SER A 29 15.16 -7.23 14.20
CA SER A 29 14.28 -6.55 15.15
C SER A 29 13.15 -5.79 14.43
N ALA A 30 11.99 -5.70 15.06
CA ALA A 30 10.86 -4.90 14.55
C ALA A 30 11.22 -3.41 14.43
N ALA A 31 12.03 -2.89 15.36
CA ALA A 31 12.50 -1.50 15.33
C ALA A 31 13.35 -1.22 14.08
N THR A 32 14.30 -2.10 13.77
CA THR A 32 15.11 -2.02 12.55
C THR A 32 14.26 -2.20 11.29
N GLY A 33 13.34 -3.17 11.29
CA GLY A 33 12.43 -3.39 10.17
C GLY A 33 11.56 -2.17 9.85
N LYS A 34 11.03 -1.49 10.88
CA LYS A 34 10.29 -0.23 10.70
C LYS A 34 11.17 0.89 10.12
N ALA A 35 12.41 1.00 10.57
CA ALA A 35 13.35 1.99 10.04
C ALA A 35 13.69 1.73 8.57
N ILE A 36 13.88 0.46 8.19
CA ILE A 36 14.08 0.05 6.79
C ILE A 36 12.84 0.39 5.96
N LEU A 37 11.64 0.03 6.42
CA LEU A 37 10.38 0.35 5.73
C LEU A 37 10.21 1.86 5.50
N GLY A 38 10.52 2.69 6.50
CA GLY A 38 10.46 4.14 6.35
C GLY A 38 11.50 4.71 5.37
N ALA A 39 12.69 4.09 5.28
CA ALA A 39 13.73 4.52 4.35
C ALA A 39 13.44 4.10 2.90
N VAL A 40 12.83 2.91 2.67
CA VAL A 40 12.47 2.44 1.31
C VAL A 40 11.16 3.03 0.81
N ALA A 41 10.29 3.47 1.72
CA ALA A 41 9.06 4.19 1.38
C ALA A 41 9.38 5.62 0.94
N GLN A 42 10.10 5.75 -0.18
CA GLN A 42 10.17 7.01 -0.92
C GLN A 42 8.83 7.15 -1.66
N ASP A 43 8.23 8.35 -1.57
CA ASP A 43 7.01 8.70 -2.29
C ASP A 43 5.81 7.76 -2.06
N LEU A 44 5.64 7.25 -0.83
CA LEU A 44 4.32 6.75 -0.45
C LEU A 44 3.34 7.91 -0.60
N PRO A 45 2.35 7.79 -1.47
CA PRO A 45 1.45 8.89 -1.70
C PRO A 45 0.65 9.18 -0.43
N ASP A 46 0.50 10.46 -0.14
CA ASP A 46 -0.22 10.94 1.03
C ASP A 46 -1.65 10.40 1.01
N VAL A 47 -1.95 9.51 1.96
CA VAL A 47 -3.25 8.84 2.00
C VAL A 47 -4.40 9.80 2.30
N ASP A 48 -4.09 10.93 2.94
CA ASP A 48 -5.06 11.99 3.21
C ASP A 48 -5.48 12.71 1.91
N GLN A 49 -4.72 12.57 0.83
CA GLN A 49 -5.06 13.14 -0.48
C GLN A 49 -5.90 12.18 -1.33
N PHE A 50 -6.22 10.98 -0.84
CA PHE A 50 -6.97 10.00 -1.60
C PHE A 50 -8.46 9.98 -1.28
N GLY A 51 -9.26 10.22 -2.31
CA GLY A 51 -10.71 10.07 -2.26
C GLY A 51 -11.45 11.21 -1.56
N PRO A 52 -12.78 11.08 -1.40
CA PRO A 52 -13.60 12.08 -0.72
C PRO A 52 -13.18 12.23 0.74
N GLN A 53 -13.04 13.48 1.20
CA GLN A 53 -12.67 13.79 2.57
C GLN A 53 -13.87 13.71 3.52
N VAL A 54 -13.63 13.71 4.83
CA VAL A 54 -14.71 13.78 5.82
C VAL A 54 -15.53 15.05 5.60
N GLY A 55 -16.82 14.87 5.29
CA GLY A 55 -17.74 15.96 4.97
C GLY A 55 -17.98 16.17 3.47
N ASP A 56 -17.15 15.59 2.60
CA ASP A 56 -17.38 15.58 1.16
C ASP A 56 -18.50 14.59 0.81
N VAL A 57 -19.23 14.91 -0.26
CA VAL A 57 -20.21 14.00 -0.84
C VAL A 57 -19.46 12.90 -1.60
N VAL A 58 -19.74 11.64 -1.25
CA VAL A 58 -19.24 10.49 -1.99
C VAL A 58 -19.84 10.50 -3.41
N PRO A 59 -19.03 10.43 -4.48
CA PRO A 59 -19.54 10.36 -5.85
C PRO A 59 -20.45 9.14 -6.03
N ALA A 60 -21.57 9.34 -6.71
CA ALA A 60 -22.47 8.25 -7.07
C ALA A 60 -21.74 7.25 -8.00
N PHE A 61 -21.96 5.96 -7.77
CA PHE A 61 -21.50 4.90 -8.67
C PHE A 61 -22.60 3.86 -8.88
N SER A 62 -22.48 3.12 -9.98
CA SER A 62 -23.21 1.88 -10.22
C SER A 62 -22.21 0.86 -10.77
N LEU A 63 -21.83 -0.12 -9.96
CA LEU A 63 -20.80 -1.09 -10.29
C LEU A 63 -21.33 -2.51 -10.08
N PRO A 64 -21.07 -3.46 -11.01
CA PRO A 64 -21.39 -4.85 -10.78
C PRO A 64 -20.51 -5.42 -9.66
N ASP A 65 -21.11 -6.18 -8.75
CA ASP A 65 -20.39 -6.99 -7.78
C ASP A 65 -19.86 -8.29 -8.41
N GLN A 66 -19.27 -9.17 -7.60
CA GLN A 66 -18.70 -10.45 -8.06
C GLN A 66 -19.74 -11.42 -8.67
N SER A 67 -21.03 -11.18 -8.43
CA SER A 67 -22.13 -11.93 -9.02
C SER A 67 -22.75 -11.24 -10.23
N GLY A 68 -22.21 -10.08 -10.64
CA GLY A 68 -22.72 -9.25 -11.72
C GLY A 68 -23.90 -8.37 -11.34
N GLN A 69 -24.27 -8.30 -10.05
CA GLN A 69 -25.38 -7.47 -9.60
C GLN A 69 -24.92 -6.03 -9.40
N ALA A 70 -25.69 -5.08 -9.93
CA ALA A 70 -25.36 -3.66 -9.80
C ALA A 70 -25.55 -3.19 -8.36
N GLN A 71 -24.49 -2.64 -7.77
CA GLN A 71 -24.48 -1.99 -6.47
C GLN A 71 -24.31 -0.48 -6.66
N THR A 72 -24.98 0.30 -5.82
CA THR A 72 -24.86 1.77 -5.78
C THR A 72 -24.37 2.21 -4.39
N VAL A 73 -24.01 3.49 -4.25
CA VAL A 73 -23.63 4.06 -2.93
C VAL A 73 -24.76 3.85 -1.92
N GLU A 74 -26.01 4.07 -2.34
CA GLU A 74 -27.19 3.96 -1.50
C GLU A 74 -27.48 2.52 -1.08
N SER A 75 -27.24 1.53 -1.95
CA SER A 75 -27.53 0.13 -1.64
C SER A 75 -26.57 -0.46 -0.61
N ILE A 76 -25.34 0.06 -0.54
CA ILE A 76 -24.30 -0.45 0.37
C ILE A 76 -24.19 0.35 1.68
N MET A 77 -24.80 1.53 1.76
CA MET A 77 -24.69 2.41 2.92
C MET A 77 -25.48 1.85 4.10
N GLY A 78 -24.76 1.41 5.14
CA GLY A 78 -25.36 0.96 6.39
C GLY A 78 -25.47 2.07 7.44
N PRO A 79 -26.07 1.78 8.61
CA PRO A 79 -26.14 2.72 9.74
C PRO A 79 -24.78 3.19 10.26
N GLN A 80 -23.71 2.44 9.95
CA GLN A 80 -22.32 2.73 10.36
C GLN A 80 -21.43 3.16 9.18
N GLY A 81 -22.03 3.45 8.03
CA GLY A 81 -21.30 3.73 6.79
C GLY A 81 -21.05 2.49 5.93
N ALA A 82 -20.20 2.64 4.92
CA ALA A 82 -19.79 1.58 4.00
C ALA A 82 -18.28 1.61 3.77
N MET A 83 -17.68 0.45 3.54
CA MET A 83 -16.27 0.32 3.12
C MET A 83 -16.24 -0.34 1.74
N LEU A 84 -15.69 0.36 0.74
CA LEU A 84 -15.50 -0.16 -0.60
C LEU A 84 -14.04 -0.57 -0.80
N VAL A 85 -13.81 -1.84 -1.16
CA VAL A 85 -12.47 -2.39 -1.37
C VAL A 85 -12.32 -2.77 -2.84
N PHE A 86 -11.40 -2.11 -3.54
CA PHE A 86 -11.02 -2.49 -4.90
C PHE A 86 -9.91 -3.53 -4.85
N SER A 87 -10.22 -4.76 -5.25
CA SER A 87 -9.23 -5.81 -5.46
C SER A 87 -9.06 -6.04 -6.95
N ARG A 88 -7.84 -5.87 -7.46
CA ARG A 88 -7.47 -6.36 -8.79
C ARG A 88 -6.71 -7.66 -8.61
N SER A 89 -7.24 -8.76 -9.12
CA SER A 89 -6.46 -9.99 -9.25
C SER A 89 -5.48 -9.81 -10.41
N ALA A 90 -4.26 -10.29 -10.28
CA ALA A 90 -3.38 -10.45 -11.42
C ALA A 90 -3.83 -11.71 -12.16
N ASP A 91 -4.30 -11.55 -13.40
CA ASP A 91 -4.39 -12.67 -14.34
C ASP A 91 -2.96 -12.97 -14.76
N TRP A 92 -2.45 -14.13 -14.34
CA TRP A 92 -1.13 -14.64 -14.72
C TRP A 92 -1.23 -15.57 -15.93
#